data_AF-A0A292RG52-F1
#
_entry.id   AF-A0A292RG52-F1
#
_cell.length_a   1.000
_cell.length_b   1.000
_cell.length_c   1.000
_cell.angle_alpha   90.00
_cell.angle_beta   90.00
_cell.angle_gamma   90.00
#
_symmetry.space_group_name_H-M   'P 1'
#
loop_
_entity.id
_entity.type
_entity.pdbx_description
1 polymer ?
#
loop_
_entity_poly.entity_id
_entity_poly.type
_entity_poly.pdbx_seq_one_letter_code
_entity_poly.pdbx_strand_id
1 'polypeptide(L)'
;MKKYIFGVLIAMMFSLPAFAQWDVKTQQELQTRMNEVGFNLLNSSRIEHRLIFKTINRVYTRDMYSDVSSVNRTVWVKPEIIPYIDSDDELAAVLSHQISHGVDTYEGVFRGYISILNYWVAPSKYDEKADMRAVDYMVNAGYNPLAIIVVMNKLGKQYRYDILSNHDLITRRMMKIYQHIYTKYPAILAENEYKDNIYYQNFLLTSRKNRLKFQNKIENNQQGKIKYDY
;
A
#
# COMPACT_ATOMS: atom_id res chain seq x y z
N MET A 1 -47.24 -29.83 10.22
CA MET A 1 -46.70 -28.58 10.82
C MET A 1 -45.37 -28.95 11.47
N LYS A 2 -44.19 -28.38 11.20
CA LYS A 2 -43.79 -27.09 10.65
C LYS A 2 -42.56 -27.31 9.75
N LYS A 3 -42.72 -27.08 8.45
CA LYS A 3 -41.64 -26.90 7.48
C LYS A 3 -41.16 -25.44 7.55
N TYR A 4 -40.48 -25.00 8.62
CA TYR A 4 -40.01 -23.62 8.72
C TYR A 4 -38.79 -23.48 9.64
N ILE A 5 -37.65 -24.06 9.27
CA ILE A 5 -36.33 -23.65 9.82
C ILE A 5 -35.31 -23.68 8.68
N PHE A 6 -35.54 -22.91 7.62
CA PHE A 6 -34.58 -22.74 6.52
C PHE A 6 -34.58 -21.32 5.95
N GLY A 7 -34.66 -20.31 6.82
CA GLY A 7 -34.88 -18.93 6.34
C GLY A 7 -34.40 -17.80 7.24
N VAL A 8 -33.33 -17.97 8.03
CA VAL A 8 -32.75 -16.86 8.83
C VAL A 8 -31.21 -16.75 8.73
N LEU A 9 -30.54 -17.57 7.92
CA LEU A 9 -29.07 -17.58 7.83
C LEU A 9 -28.51 -17.06 6.49
N ILE A 10 -29.28 -16.22 5.76
CA ILE A 10 -28.84 -15.55 4.51
C ILE A 10 -29.22 -14.06 4.56
N ALA A 11 -28.91 -13.38 5.67
CA ALA A 11 -29.13 -11.94 5.79
C ALA A 11 -27.99 -11.19 6.52
N MET A 12 -26.84 -11.83 6.69
CA MET A 12 -25.60 -11.18 7.10
C MET A 12 -24.58 -11.40 5.98
N MET A 13 -23.82 -10.37 5.62
CA MET A 13 -22.70 -10.36 4.65
C MET A 13 -22.97 -9.84 3.22
N PHE A 14 -23.97 -8.98 3.03
CA PHE A 14 -23.86 -7.92 2.02
C PHE A 14 -24.03 -6.56 2.70
N SER A 15 -23.21 -6.29 3.72
CA SER A 15 -22.80 -4.90 3.92
C SER A 15 -21.91 -4.59 2.73
N LEU A 16 -22.48 -3.98 1.68
CA LEU A 16 -21.68 -3.23 0.74
C LEU A 16 -20.75 -2.35 1.58
N PRO A 17 -19.42 -2.35 1.37
CA PRO A 17 -18.61 -1.30 1.94
C PRO A 17 -19.24 0.00 1.46
N ALA A 18 -19.90 0.72 2.38
CA ALA A 18 -20.26 2.10 2.15
C ALA A 18 -18.91 2.82 2.14
N PHE A 19 -18.24 2.81 1.00
CA PHE A 19 -17.04 3.60 0.79
C PHE A 19 -17.47 5.04 1.05
N ALA A 20 -17.07 5.55 2.21
CA ALA A 20 -17.26 6.95 2.52
C ALA A 20 -16.58 7.74 1.41
N GLN A 21 -17.37 8.51 0.66
CA GLN A 21 -16.83 9.45 -0.32
C GLN A 21 -15.79 10.31 0.39
N TRP A 22 -14.61 10.47 -0.22
CA TRP A 22 -13.54 11.27 0.37
C TRP A 22 -14.02 12.70 0.60
N ASP A 23 -14.18 13.05 1.86
CA ASP A 23 -14.75 14.31 2.34
C ASP A 23 -13.76 15.14 3.16
N VAL A 24 -12.54 14.62 3.34
CA VAL A 24 -11.45 15.26 4.07
C VAL A 24 -10.99 16.51 3.31
N LYS A 25 -11.09 17.68 3.96
CA LYS A 25 -10.71 18.98 3.40
C LYS A 25 -9.68 19.72 4.25
N THR A 26 -9.62 19.40 5.54
CA THR A 26 -8.78 20.08 6.51
C THR A 26 -7.72 19.16 7.10
N GLN A 27 -6.66 19.77 7.64
CA GLN A 27 -5.62 19.03 8.36
C GLN A 27 -6.20 18.25 9.56
N GLN A 28 -7.20 18.79 10.25
CA GLN A 28 -7.81 18.13 11.41
C GLN A 28 -8.64 16.91 10.99
N GLU A 29 -9.40 17.01 9.91
CA GLU A 29 -10.12 15.87 9.32
C GLU A 29 -9.13 14.81 8.86
N LEU A 30 -8.04 15.19 8.19
CA LEU A 30 -6.99 14.27 7.79
C LEU A 30 -6.39 13.56 9.00
N GLN A 31 -6.08 14.29 10.08
CA GLN A 31 -5.55 13.70 11.30
C GLN A 31 -6.50 12.67 11.92
N THR A 32 -7.80 12.96 11.91
CA THR A 32 -8.84 12.06 12.42
C THR A 32 -8.91 10.81 11.58
N ARG A 33 -9.02 10.98 10.25
CA ARG A 33 -9.09 9.86 9.31
C ARG A 33 -7.82 9.00 9.32
N MET A 34 -6.64 9.61 9.46
CA MET A 34 -5.37 8.90 9.61
C MET A 34 -5.35 8.01 10.85
N ASN A 35 -5.92 8.47 11.97
CA ASN A 35 -6.03 7.65 13.18
C ASN A 35 -6.98 6.48 12.93
N GLU A 36 -8.16 6.71 12.38
CA GLU A 36 -9.16 5.67 12.10
C GLU A 36 -8.59 4.58 11.18
N VAL A 37 -8.08 4.98 10.01
CA VAL A 37 -7.49 4.07 9.02
C VAL A 37 -6.22 3.41 9.57
N GLY A 38 -5.34 4.19 10.19
CA GLY A 38 -4.07 3.70 10.74
C GLY A 38 -4.25 2.68 11.85
N PHE A 39 -5.14 2.93 12.81
CA PHE A 39 -5.44 1.97 13.87
C PHE A 39 -6.22 0.76 13.35
N ASN A 40 -7.11 0.92 12.36
CA ASN A 40 -7.73 -0.23 11.71
C ASN A 40 -6.69 -1.16 11.07
N LEU A 41 -5.72 -0.61 10.32
CA LEU A 41 -4.61 -1.38 9.73
C LEU A 41 -3.81 -2.15 10.78
N LEU A 42 -3.45 -1.50 11.89
CA LEU A 42 -2.71 -2.11 12.99
C LEU A 42 -3.49 -3.26 13.63
N ASN A 43 -4.74 -3.01 14.01
CA ASN A 43 -5.58 -3.96 14.75
C ASN A 43 -5.94 -5.17 13.88
N SER A 44 -6.36 -4.94 12.64
CA SER A 44 -6.78 -6.00 11.70
C SER A 44 -5.60 -6.89 11.29
N SER A 45 -4.39 -6.33 11.25
CA SER A 45 -3.16 -7.08 10.96
C SER A 45 -2.47 -7.66 12.18
N ARG A 46 -3.03 -7.47 13.39
CA ARG A 46 -2.45 -7.90 14.68
C ARG A 46 -1.01 -7.41 14.89
N ILE A 47 -0.75 -6.16 14.51
CA ILE A 47 0.55 -5.54 14.71
C ILE A 47 0.65 -5.09 16.16
N GLU A 48 1.45 -5.80 16.96
CA GLU A 48 1.64 -5.53 18.40
C GLU A 48 2.55 -4.30 18.67
N HIS A 49 3.08 -3.70 17.62
CA HIS A 49 3.99 -2.56 17.67
C HIS A 49 3.22 -1.23 17.71
N ARG A 50 3.56 -0.37 18.67
CA ARG A 50 2.93 0.95 18.80
C ARG A 50 3.44 1.91 17.73
N LEU A 51 2.54 2.54 16.99
CA LEU A 51 2.83 3.66 16.10
C LEU A 51 1.98 4.87 16.48
N ILE A 52 2.43 6.07 16.08
CA ILE A 52 1.69 7.32 16.27
C ILE A 52 1.45 7.91 14.88
N PHE A 53 0.25 8.40 14.60
CA PHE A 53 -0.07 9.05 13.34
C PHE A 53 -0.16 10.56 13.55
N LYS A 54 0.58 11.35 12.78
CA LYS A 54 0.59 12.80 12.94
C LYS A 54 0.63 13.54 11.61
N THR A 55 -0.27 14.50 11.44
CA THR A 55 -0.19 15.48 10.36
C THR A 55 0.88 16.52 10.67
N ILE A 56 1.75 16.83 9.70
CA ILE A 56 2.82 17.81 9.90
C ILE A 56 3.09 18.62 8.62
N ASN A 57 3.09 19.95 8.74
CA ASN A 57 3.47 20.87 7.66
C ASN A 57 5.00 21.04 7.52
N ARG A 58 5.78 20.26 8.26
CA ARG A 58 7.23 20.44 8.40
C ARG A 58 7.94 19.11 8.23
N VAL A 59 8.35 18.80 7.00
CA VAL A 59 9.32 17.74 6.75
C VAL A 59 10.53 18.38 6.08
N TYR A 60 11.72 18.05 6.57
CA TYR A 60 13.00 18.52 6.03
C TYR A 60 13.27 17.99 4.60
N THR A 61 12.45 17.07 4.10
CA THR A 61 12.46 16.57 2.72
C THR A 61 11.33 17.23 1.93
N ARG A 62 11.68 18.05 0.92
CA ARG A 62 10.72 18.78 0.08
C ARG A 62 9.80 17.86 -0.74
N ASP A 63 10.17 16.60 -0.91
CA ASP A 63 9.70 15.76 -2.00
C ASP A 63 8.82 14.56 -1.62
N MET A 64 8.57 14.35 -0.32
CA MET A 64 7.76 13.22 0.17
C MET A 64 6.50 13.72 0.88
N TYR A 65 5.37 13.05 0.65
CA TYR A 65 4.08 13.35 1.31
C TYR A 65 3.89 12.60 2.63
N SER A 66 4.63 11.51 2.85
CA SER A 66 4.61 10.75 4.09
C SER A 66 5.97 10.16 4.40
N ASP A 67 6.24 9.93 5.67
CA ASP A 67 7.47 9.31 6.18
C ASP A 67 7.21 8.72 7.57
N VAL A 68 8.13 7.90 8.08
CA VAL A 68 8.08 7.37 9.44
C VAL A 68 9.37 7.63 10.18
N SER A 69 9.26 8.15 11.40
CA SER A 69 10.42 8.32 12.27
C SER A 69 10.96 6.97 12.72
N SER A 70 12.24 6.71 12.50
CA SER A 70 12.92 5.56 13.08
C SER A 70 13.13 5.67 14.60
N VAL A 71 13.00 6.87 15.17
CA VAL A 71 13.28 7.15 16.59
C VAL A 71 12.02 7.08 17.42
N ASN A 72 11.03 7.91 17.09
CA ASN A 72 9.78 8.00 17.86
C ASN A 72 8.62 7.24 17.21
N ARG A 73 8.85 6.63 16.03
CA ARG A 73 7.90 5.73 15.36
C ARG A 73 6.56 6.40 15.06
N THR A 74 6.65 7.70 14.81
CA THR A 74 5.54 8.50 14.33
C THR A 74 5.52 8.44 12.81
N VAL A 75 4.40 7.99 12.25
CA VAL A 75 4.06 8.13 10.84
C VAL A 75 3.59 9.56 10.63
N TRP A 76 4.35 10.29 9.82
CA TRP A 76 4.07 11.66 9.44
C TRP A 76 3.41 11.70 8.07
N VAL A 77 2.36 12.50 7.94
CA VAL A 77 1.74 12.80 6.64
C VAL A 77 1.58 14.31 6.50
N LYS A 78 1.92 14.81 5.31
CA LYS A 78 1.75 16.20 4.91
C LYS A 78 0.29 16.48 4.56
N PRO A 79 -0.35 17.50 5.15
CA PRO A 79 -1.69 17.93 4.75
C PRO A 79 -1.83 18.25 3.25
N GLU A 80 -0.73 18.60 2.58
CA GLU A 80 -0.67 18.79 1.13
C GLU A 80 -1.02 17.54 0.31
N ILE A 81 -1.14 16.36 0.94
CA ILE A 81 -1.60 15.14 0.28
C ILE A 81 -3.12 15.13 0.01
N ILE A 82 -3.91 15.91 0.77
CA ILE A 82 -5.38 15.92 0.70
C ILE A 82 -5.95 16.02 -0.73
N PRO A 83 -5.50 16.95 -1.61
CA PRO A 83 -6.05 17.06 -2.96
C PRO A 83 -5.66 15.90 -3.89
N TYR A 84 -4.81 14.98 -3.45
CA TYR A 84 -4.36 13.83 -4.25
C TYR A 84 -4.94 12.50 -3.76
N ILE A 85 -5.66 12.45 -2.65
CA ILE A 85 -6.26 11.20 -2.15
C ILE A 85 -7.76 11.28 -2.39
N ASP A 86 -8.32 10.21 -2.97
CA ASP A 86 -9.74 10.19 -3.36
C ASP A 86 -10.57 9.16 -2.55
N SER A 87 -9.94 8.36 -1.69
CA SER A 87 -10.63 7.36 -0.86
C SER A 87 -9.82 6.93 0.36
N ASP A 88 -10.49 6.26 1.30
CA ASP A 88 -9.82 5.61 2.44
C ASP A 88 -8.87 4.49 2.02
N ASP A 89 -9.12 3.82 0.88
CA ASP A 89 -8.17 2.83 0.32
C ASP A 89 -6.85 3.49 -0.09
N GLU A 90 -6.92 4.67 -0.72
CA GLU A 90 -5.74 5.43 -1.10
C GLU A 90 -4.99 5.97 0.14
N LEU A 91 -5.70 6.43 1.17
CA LEU A 91 -5.07 6.77 2.45
C LEU A 91 -4.44 5.53 3.12
N ALA A 92 -5.13 4.39 3.11
CA ALA A 92 -4.62 3.14 3.65
C ALA A 92 -3.39 2.65 2.89
N ALA A 93 -3.30 2.88 1.58
CA ALA A 93 -2.11 2.60 0.79
C ALA A 93 -0.89 3.42 1.25
N VAL A 94 -1.07 4.71 1.52
CA VAL A 94 -0.01 5.57 2.08
C VAL A 94 0.40 5.07 3.46
N LEU A 95 -0.56 4.85 4.35
CA LEU A 95 -0.28 4.51 5.75
C LEU A 95 0.31 3.10 5.91
N SER A 96 -0.21 2.10 5.21
CA SER A 96 0.25 0.70 5.32
C SER A 96 1.71 0.53 4.91
N HIS A 97 2.16 1.26 3.89
CA HIS A 97 3.57 1.32 3.50
C HIS A 97 4.45 1.87 4.63
N GLN A 98 4.04 3.01 5.24
CA GLN A 98 4.78 3.61 6.35
C GLN A 98 4.72 2.77 7.64
N ILE A 99 3.59 2.09 7.90
CA ILE A 99 3.45 1.14 9.01
C ILE A 99 4.46 0.00 8.85
N SER A 100 4.65 -0.54 7.64
CA SER A 100 5.65 -1.58 7.42
C SER A 100 7.07 -1.10 7.73
N HIS A 101 7.42 0.12 7.32
CA HIS A 101 8.69 0.73 7.69
C HIS A 101 8.80 0.93 9.21
N GLY A 102 7.74 1.40 9.86
CA GLY A 102 7.67 1.55 11.32
C GLY A 102 7.89 0.22 12.06
N VAL A 103 7.29 -0.87 11.61
CA VAL A 103 7.47 -2.23 12.16
C VAL A 103 8.93 -2.69 12.07
N ASP A 104 9.61 -2.41 10.96
CA ASP A 104 11.02 -2.77 10.80
C ASP A 104 11.96 -2.00 11.75
N THR A 105 11.51 -0.88 12.33
CA THR A 105 12.22 -0.17 13.40
C THR A 105 12.06 -0.84 14.78
N TYR A 106 11.21 -1.86 14.89
CA TYR A 106 11.11 -2.73 16.07
C TYR A 106 11.86 -4.04 15.87
N GLU A 107 11.78 -4.64 14.68
CA GLU A 107 12.15 -6.04 14.41
C GLU A 107 13.59 -6.26 13.90
N GLY A 108 14.48 -5.27 14.03
CA GLY A 108 15.87 -5.33 13.58
C GLY A 108 16.90 -5.62 14.68
N VAL A 109 18.16 -5.87 14.28
CA VAL A 109 19.31 -6.02 15.20
C VAL A 109 19.41 -4.78 16.10
N PHE A 110 19.62 -5.00 17.41
CA PHE A 110 19.54 -3.97 18.47
C PHE A 110 18.19 -3.22 18.53
N ARG A 111 17.06 -3.94 18.49
CA ARG A 111 15.70 -3.34 18.54
C ARG A 111 15.47 -2.32 17.41
N GLY A 112 15.97 -2.62 16.21
CA GLY A 112 15.86 -1.77 15.03
C GLY A 112 16.90 -0.65 14.90
N TYR A 113 17.87 -0.51 15.81
CA TYR A 113 18.90 0.55 15.69
C TYR A 113 19.71 0.45 14.38
N ILE A 114 19.93 -0.78 13.89
CA ILE A 114 20.63 -1.04 12.63
C ILE A 114 19.68 -1.02 11.42
N SER A 115 18.35 -1.04 11.61
CA SER A 115 17.43 -1.02 10.46
C SER A 115 17.59 0.24 9.62
N ILE A 116 17.90 1.38 10.27
CA ILE A 116 18.27 2.63 9.60
C ILE A 116 19.42 2.40 8.63
N LEU A 117 20.53 1.80 9.07
CA LEU A 117 21.68 1.52 8.20
C LEU A 117 21.30 0.60 7.03
N ASN A 118 20.43 -0.37 7.27
CA ASN A 118 19.97 -1.26 6.22
C ASN A 118 19.11 -0.54 5.16
N TYR A 119 18.30 0.45 5.55
CA TYR A 119 17.59 1.33 4.61
C TYR A 119 18.56 2.14 3.73
N TRP A 120 19.68 2.61 4.29
CA TRP A 120 20.70 3.31 3.52
C TRP A 120 21.45 2.40 2.54
N VAL A 121 21.78 1.18 2.96
CA VAL A 121 22.61 0.25 2.19
C VAL A 121 21.80 -0.48 1.10
N ALA A 122 20.54 -0.81 1.35
CA ALA A 122 19.70 -1.55 0.39
C ALA A 122 18.24 -1.08 0.35
N PRO A 123 17.96 0.21 0.06
CA PRO A 123 16.61 0.78 0.17
C PRO A 123 15.59 0.04 -0.71
N SER A 124 15.94 -0.26 -1.96
CA SER A 124 15.10 -1.04 -2.89
C SER A 124 14.53 -2.34 -2.28
N LYS A 125 15.33 -3.09 -1.51
CA LYS A 125 14.89 -4.35 -0.88
C LYS A 125 13.85 -4.09 0.20
N TYR A 126 14.03 -3.03 0.99
CA TYR A 126 13.11 -2.70 2.06
C TYR A 126 11.86 -2.00 1.54
N ASP A 127 11.95 -1.21 0.48
CA ASP A 127 10.80 -0.64 -0.23
C ASP A 127 9.92 -1.77 -0.79
N GLU A 128 10.52 -2.75 -1.47
CA GLU A 128 9.80 -3.93 -1.97
C GLU A 128 9.14 -4.71 -0.83
N LYS A 129 9.86 -4.95 0.27
CA LYS A 129 9.31 -5.62 1.46
C LYS A 129 8.14 -4.83 2.05
N ALA A 130 8.25 -3.51 2.12
CA ALA A 130 7.21 -2.64 2.64
C ALA A 130 5.98 -2.63 1.73
N ASP A 131 6.16 -2.63 0.42
CA ASP A 131 5.08 -2.72 -0.55
C ASP A 131 4.30 -4.04 -0.42
N MET A 132 4.99 -5.18 -0.28
CA MET A 132 4.31 -6.48 -0.16
C MET A 132 3.55 -6.61 1.17
N ARG A 133 4.15 -6.12 2.28
CA ARG A 133 3.48 -6.07 3.58
C ARG A 133 2.30 -5.10 3.58
N ALA A 134 2.42 -3.97 2.89
CA ALA A 134 1.35 -2.99 2.74
C ALA A 134 0.11 -3.63 2.07
N VAL A 135 0.31 -4.40 0.99
CA VAL A 135 -0.78 -5.18 0.37
C VAL A 135 -1.44 -6.08 1.40
N ASP A 136 -0.65 -6.85 2.16
CA ASP A 136 -1.17 -7.78 3.17
C ASP A 136 -1.95 -7.05 4.27
N TYR A 137 -1.45 -5.92 4.76
CA TYR A 137 -2.10 -5.11 5.79
C TYR A 137 -3.43 -4.52 5.30
N MET A 138 -3.47 -4.04 4.07
CA MET A 138 -4.69 -3.49 3.46
C MET A 138 -5.76 -4.57 3.32
N VAL A 139 -5.38 -5.74 2.78
CA VAL A 139 -6.33 -6.86 2.62
C VAL A 139 -6.88 -7.32 3.97
N ASN A 140 -6.02 -7.45 4.99
CA ASN A 140 -6.47 -7.83 6.33
C ASN A 140 -7.47 -6.83 6.93
N ALA A 141 -7.30 -5.54 6.64
CA ALA A 141 -8.14 -4.46 7.13
C ALA A 141 -9.38 -4.16 6.27
N GLY A 142 -9.58 -4.91 5.18
CA GLY A 142 -10.72 -4.74 4.27
C GLY A 142 -10.59 -3.59 3.27
N TYR A 143 -9.37 -3.06 3.06
CA TYR A 143 -9.09 -2.05 2.04
C TYR A 143 -8.64 -2.69 0.73
N ASN A 144 -8.91 -2.03 -0.39
CA ASN A 144 -8.52 -2.50 -1.71
C ASN A 144 -7.02 -2.20 -2.00
N PRO A 145 -6.14 -3.22 -2.07
CA PRO A 145 -4.70 -3.02 -2.22
C PRO A 145 -4.29 -2.50 -3.60
N LEU A 146 -5.18 -2.47 -4.60
CA LEU A 146 -4.91 -1.81 -5.88
C LEU A 146 -4.74 -0.30 -5.72
N ALA A 147 -5.25 0.28 -4.64
CA ALA A 147 -5.01 1.68 -4.31
C ALA A 147 -3.53 2.00 -4.13
N ILE A 148 -2.67 1.03 -3.77
CA ILE A 148 -1.22 1.23 -3.73
C ILE A 148 -0.67 1.56 -5.12
N ILE A 149 -1.10 0.84 -6.15
CA ILE A 149 -0.71 1.10 -7.54
C ILE A 149 -1.21 2.48 -7.98
N VAL A 150 -2.46 2.83 -7.62
CA VAL A 150 -3.06 4.13 -7.95
C VAL A 150 -2.28 5.28 -7.31
N VAL A 151 -2.04 5.21 -5.99
CA VAL A 151 -1.28 6.23 -5.25
C VAL A 151 0.15 6.34 -5.76
N MET A 152 0.82 5.22 -6.05
CA MET A 152 2.16 5.24 -6.63
C MET A 152 2.18 5.90 -8.00
N ASN A 153 1.19 5.65 -8.85
CA ASN A 153 1.13 6.29 -10.17
C ASN A 153 0.77 7.78 -10.08
N LYS A 154 -0.01 8.18 -9.07
CA LYS A 154 -0.45 9.55 -8.84
C LYS A 154 0.67 10.43 -8.23
N LEU A 155 1.42 9.90 -7.27
CA LEU A 155 2.38 10.66 -6.44
C LEU A 155 3.84 10.27 -6.66
N GLY A 156 4.11 9.08 -7.19
CA GLY A 156 5.45 8.53 -7.31
C GLY A 156 6.28 9.25 -8.36
N LYS A 157 7.52 9.60 -8.00
CA LYS A 157 8.48 10.19 -8.93
C LYS A 157 9.22 9.09 -9.68
N GLN A 158 9.23 9.15 -11.00
CA GLN A 158 10.05 8.27 -11.84
C GLN A 158 11.39 8.94 -12.16
N TYR A 159 12.49 8.35 -11.73
CA TYR A 159 13.83 8.83 -12.06
C TYR A 159 14.29 8.33 -13.44
N ARG A 160 15.06 9.15 -14.16
CA ARG A 160 15.52 8.88 -15.54
C ARG A 160 16.55 7.75 -15.62
N TYR A 161 17.36 7.56 -14.57
CA TYR A 161 18.42 6.55 -14.52
C TYR A 161 18.33 5.76 -13.22
N ASP A 162 18.49 4.45 -13.33
CA ASP A 162 18.51 3.49 -12.22
C ASP A 162 19.95 3.07 -11.83
N ILE A 163 20.95 3.46 -12.62
CA ILE A 163 22.33 2.99 -12.49
C ILE A 163 23.02 3.55 -11.22
N LEU A 164 22.51 4.64 -10.66
CA LEU A 164 23.02 5.28 -9.45
C LEU A 164 21.91 5.56 -8.41
N SER A 165 20.69 5.07 -8.64
CA SER A 165 19.59 5.17 -7.69
C SER A 165 19.57 3.91 -6.83
N ASN A 166 19.67 4.05 -5.51
CA ASN A 166 19.55 2.91 -4.59
C ASN A 166 18.07 2.48 -4.38
N HIS A 167 17.11 3.23 -4.95
CA HIS A 167 15.67 2.92 -4.95
C HIS A 167 15.25 2.31 -6.28
N ASP A 168 14.40 1.27 -6.21
CA ASP A 168 13.81 0.67 -7.41
C ASP A 168 12.83 1.65 -8.07
N LEU A 169 12.73 1.57 -9.39
CA LEU A 169 11.82 2.41 -10.16
C LEU A 169 10.36 2.16 -9.75
N ILE A 170 9.56 3.23 -9.67
CA ILE A 170 8.14 3.15 -9.29
C ILE A 170 7.39 2.20 -10.23
N THR A 171 7.67 2.23 -11.54
CA THR A 171 7.06 1.31 -12.53
C THR A 171 7.30 -0.17 -12.19
N ARG A 172 8.49 -0.52 -11.68
CA ARG A 172 8.81 -1.89 -11.26
C ARG A 172 8.18 -2.25 -9.93
N ARG A 173 8.14 -1.33 -8.97
CA ARG A 173 7.45 -1.51 -7.68
C ARG A 173 5.96 -1.80 -7.89
N MET A 174 5.28 -1.00 -8.70
CA MET A 174 3.87 -1.24 -9.07
C MET A 174 3.67 -2.62 -9.72
N MET A 175 4.58 -3.05 -10.59
CA MET A 175 4.51 -4.38 -11.19
C MET A 175 4.71 -5.51 -10.16
N LYS A 176 5.65 -5.36 -9.22
CA LYS A 176 5.85 -6.33 -8.13
C LYS A 176 4.62 -6.40 -7.21
N ILE A 177 3.99 -5.26 -6.91
CA ILE A 177 2.72 -5.21 -6.16
C ILE A 177 1.63 -5.96 -6.91
N TYR A 178 1.46 -5.68 -8.20
CA TYR A 178 0.49 -6.40 -9.04
C TYR A 178 0.76 -7.92 -9.05
N GLN A 179 2.02 -8.33 -9.18
CA GLN A 179 2.40 -9.74 -9.11
C GLN A 179 1.98 -10.34 -7.76
N HIS A 180 2.27 -9.67 -6.64
CA HIS A 180 1.93 -10.17 -5.31
C HIS A 180 0.42 -10.30 -5.10
N ILE A 181 -0.35 -9.28 -5.50
CA ILE A 181 -1.83 -9.33 -5.50
C ILE A 181 -2.32 -10.50 -6.36
N TYR A 182 -1.80 -10.67 -7.58
CA TYR A 182 -2.18 -11.78 -8.45
C TYR A 182 -1.92 -13.14 -7.79
N THR A 183 -0.76 -13.31 -7.16
CA THR A 183 -0.38 -14.59 -6.58
C THR A 183 -1.11 -14.93 -5.29
N LYS A 184 -1.40 -13.94 -4.44
CA LYS A 184 -1.92 -14.16 -3.09
C LYS A 184 -3.40 -13.83 -2.94
N TYR A 185 -3.89 -12.87 -3.72
CA TYR A 185 -5.25 -12.33 -3.65
C TYR A 185 -5.89 -12.17 -5.04
N PRO A 186 -5.92 -13.21 -5.88
CA PRO A 186 -6.37 -13.12 -7.27
C PRO A 186 -7.80 -12.60 -7.44
N ALA A 187 -8.68 -12.84 -6.45
CA ALA A 187 -10.06 -12.35 -6.45
C ALA A 187 -10.15 -10.82 -6.59
N ILE A 188 -9.20 -10.07 -6.01
CA ILE A 188 -9.16 -8.61 -6.09
C ILE A 188 -8.96 -8.13 -7.53
N LEU A 189 -8.22 -8.89 -8.34
CA LEU A 189 -8.04 -8.57 -9.76
C LEU A 189 -9.24 -8.99 -10.61
N ALA A 190 -9.93 -10.06 -10.22
CA ALA A 190 -11.15 -10.50 -10.89
C ALA A 190 -12.30 -9.51 -10.68
N GLU A 191 -12.45 -9.00 -9.45
CA GLU A 191 -13.46 -8.03 -9.03
C GLU A 191 -12.86 -6.63 -8.91
N ASN A 192 -12.09 -6.23 -9.93
CA ASN A 192 -11.31 -5.00 -9.88
C ASN A 192 -12.19 -3.73 -9.87
N GLU A 193 -12.37 -3.13 -8.70
CA GLU A 193 -13.08 -1.87 -8.49
C GLU A 193 -12.37 -0.67 -9.16
N TYR A 194 -11.03 -0.72 -9.27
CA TYR A 194 -10.23 0.30 -9.92
C TYR A 194 -10.15 0.16 -11.45
N LYS A 195 -10.94 -0.74 -12.05
CA LYS A 195 -10.89 -0.98 -13.50
C LYS A 195 -11.11 0.29 -14.33
N ASP A 196 -11.93 1.25 -13.89
CA ASP A 196 -12.20 2.47 -14.65
C ASP A 196 -11.39 3.69 -14.15
N ASN A 197 -10.51 3.50 -13.15
CA ASN A 197 -9.68 4.56 -12.61
C ASN A 197 -8.56 4.95 -13.60
N ILE A 198 -8.42 6.25 -13.88
CA ILE A 198 -7.47 6.76 -14.89
C ILE A 198 -6.00 6.41 -14.58
N TYR A 199 -5.61 6.40 -13.32
CA TYR A 199 -4.25 6.08 -12.89
C TYR A 199 -3.99 4.58 -12.97
N TYR A 200 -4.98 3.76 -12.63
CA TYR A 200 -4.87 2.31 -12.80
C TYR A 200 -4.82 1.93 -14.29
N GLN A 201 -5.63 2.57 -15.13
CA GLN A 201 -5.58 2.39 -16.60
C GLN A 201 -4.23 2.79 -17.18
N ASN A 202 -3.65 3.90 -16.72
CA ASN A 202 -2.29 4.27 -17.10
C ASN A 202 -1.25 3.23 -16.67
N PHE A 203 -1.38 2.64 -15.47
CA PHE A 203 -0.55 1.51 -15.07
C PHE A 203 -0.73 0.31 -16.01
N LEU A 204 -1.96 -0.07 -16.37
CA LEU A 204 -2.22 -1.21 -17.28
C LEU A 204 -1.58 -1.00 -18.66
N LEU A 205 -1.58 0.24 -19.16
CA LEU A 205 -0.95 0.63 -20.41
C LEU A 205 0.57 0.54 -20.33
N THR A 206 1.17 1.20 -19.33
CA THR A 206 2.63 1.29 -19.17
C THR A 206 3.28 -0.03 -18.74
N SER A 207 2.56 -0.86 -17.98
CA SER A 207 3.05 -2.16 -17.51
C SER A 207 2.84 -3.30 -18.51
N ARG A 208 2.20 -3.08 -19.66
CA ARG A 208 1.79 -4.15 -20.60
C ARG A 208 2.91 -5.16 -20.90
N LYS A 209 4.11 -4.67 -21.24
CA LYS A 209 5.27 -5.54 -21.54
C LYS A 209 5.67 -6.39 -20.33
N ASN A 210 5.72 -5.78 -19.15
CA ASN A 210 6.06 -6.47 -17.91
C ASN A 210 4.98 -7.48 -17.48
N ARG A 211 3.70 -7.15 -17.67
CA ARG A 211 2.59 -8.08 -17.43
C ARG A 211 2.63 -9.28 -18.38
N LEU A 212 2.98 -9.08 -19.67
CA LEU A 212 3.20 -10.18 -20.60
C LEU A 212 4.37 -11.08 -20.19
N LYS A 213 5.49 -10.49 -19.71
CA LYS A 213 6.59 -11.30 -19.15
C LYS A 213 6.14 -12.14 -17.96
N PHE A 214 5.32 -11.55 -17.08
CA PHE A 214 4.77 -12.27 -15.93
C PHE A 214 3.81 -13.38 -16.35
N GLN A 215 2.88 -13.10 -17.26
CA GLN A 215 1.97 -14.09 -17.83
C GLN A 215 2.73 -15.26 -18.44
N ASN A 216 3.73 -14.99 -19.30
CA ASN A 216 4.57 -16.02 -19.89
C ASN A 216 5.28 -16.88 -18.84
N LYS A 217 5.74 -16.28 -17.72
CA LYS A 217 6.36 -17.06 -16.63
C LYS A 217 5.36 -18.03 -16.02
N ILE A 218 4.14 -17.58 -15.75
CA ILE A 218 3.08 -18.40 -15.15
C ILE A 218 2.68 -19.53 -16.10
N GLU A 219 2.42 -19.22 -17.38
CA GLU A 219 2.01 -20.19 -18.40
C GLU A 219 3.07 -21.28 -18.64
N ASN A 220 4.36 -20.92 -18.56
CA ASN A 220 5.47 -21.83 -18.78
C ASN A 220 6.06 -22.44 -17.49
N ASN A 221 5.44 -22.22 -16.32
CA ASN A 221 5.92 -22.68 -15.01
C ASN A 221 7.41 -22.38 -14.75
N GLN A 222 7.90 -21.24 -15.23
CA GLN A 222 9.31 -20.87 -15.13
C GLN A 222 9.68 -20.52 -13.68
N GLN A 223 10.80 -21.07 -13.20
CA GLN A 223 11.34 -20.78 -11.88
C GLN A 223 12.23 -19.52 -11.88
N GLY A 224 12.37 -18.87 -10.73
CA GLY A 224 13.25 -17.70 -10.55
C GLY A 224 12.53 -16.34 -10.56
N LYS A 225 13.28 -15.25 -10.31
CA LYS A 225 12.74 -13.88 -10.26
C LYS A 225 12.61 -13.29 -11.66
N ILE A 226 11.53 -12.54 -11.92
CA ILE A 226 11.40 -11.77 -13.17
C ILE A 226 12.20 -10.48 -13.05
N LYS A 227 12.99 -10.20 -14.08
CA LYS A 227 13.58 -8.88 -14.27
C LYS A 227 12.62 -8.00 -15.07
N TYR A 228 11.89 -7.14 -14.37
CA TYR A 228 10.98 -6.18 -14.99
C TYR A 228 11.73 -5.02 -15.64
N ASP A 229 11.22 -4.58 -16.79
CA ASP A 229 11.73 -3.42 -17.53
C ASP A 229 11.24 -2.11 -16.89
N TYR A 230 11.88 -0.99 -17.28
CA TYR A 230 11.49 0.36 -16.88
C TYR A 230 10.21 0.83 -17.57
#